data_AF-A0A1B9EHG9-F1
#
_entry.id   AF-A0A1B9EHG9-F1
#
_cell.length_a   1.000
_cell.length_b   1.000
_cell.length_c   1.000
_cell.angle_alpha   90.00
_cell.angle_beta   90.00
_cell.angle_gamma   90.00
#
_symmetry.space_group_name_H-M   'P 1'
#
loop_
_entity.id
_entity.type
_entity.pdbx_description
1 polymer ?
#
loop_
_entity_poly.entity_id
_entity_poly.type
_entity_poly.pdbx_seq_one_letter_code
_entity_poly.pdbx_strand_id
1 'polypeptide(L)'
;MRYDRPDVGGLYVFHGRETDEGFDISLTDRTAIGSNWSVNTVPRFTAAPDANNNGKFDLWATTPGNGRLRFFADYTASGHTTVSGVSDAFPGYQSIG
;
A
#
# COMPACT_ATOMS: atom_id res chain seq x y z
N MET A 1 -0.11 -23.47 -2.16
CA MET A 1 -0.77 -22.59 -3.15
C MET A 1 -1.54 -21.54 -2.36
N ARG A 2 -1.11 -20.26 -2.36
CA ARG A 2 -1.92 -19.18 -1.77
C ARG A 2 -2.96 -18.79 -2.83
N TYR A 3 -4.24 -18.91 -2.47
CA TYR A 3 -5.36 -18.51 -3.32
C TYR A 3 -5.63 -17.02 -3.08
N ASP A 4 -5.09 -16.17 -3.94
CA ASP A 4 -5.45 -14.75 -3.99
C ASP A 4 -6.85 -14.65 -4.59
N ARG A 5 -7.84 -14.26 -3.78
CA ARG A 5 -9.21 -14.09 -4.26
C ARG A 5 -9.27 -12.88 -5.20
N PRO A 6 -9.50 -13.08 -6.51
CA PRO A 6 -9.41 -11.98 -7.49
C PRO A 6 -10.51 -10.93 -7.30
N ASP A 7 -11.56 -11.26 -6.56
CA ASP A 7 -12.74 -10.42 -6.26
C ASP A 7 -12.50 -9.38 -5.16
N VAL A 8 -11.43 -9.49 -4.36
CA VAL A 8 -11.22 -8.63 -3.18
C VAL A 8 -10.07 -7.63 -3.39
N GLY A 9 -9.14 -7.87 -4.32
CA GLY A 9 -7.97 -7.00 -4.53
C GLY A 9 -6.95 -7.07 -3.38
N GLY A 10 -5.70 -6.69 -3.66
CA GLY A 10 -4.58 -6.84 -2.73
C GLY A 10 -3.46 -5.83 -2.95
N LEU A 11 -2.70 -5.56 -1.88
CA LEU A 11 -1.51 -4.72 -1.91
C LEU A 11 -0.28 -5.61 -1.88
N TYR A 12 0.64 -5.36 -2.81
CA TYR A 12 1.83 -6.18 -3.01
C TYR A 12 3.08 -5.31 -3.09
N VAL A 13 4.16 -5.77 -2.48
CA VAL A 13 5.52 -5.26 -2.70
C VAL A 13 6.22 -6.20 -3.67
N PHE A 14 6.69 -5.66 -4.78
CA PHE A 14 7.46 -6.39 -5.77
C PHE A 14 8.93 -6.34 -5.41
N HIS A 15 9.58 -7.49 -5.47
CA HIS A 15 11.02 -7.58 -5.27
C HIS A 15 11.70 -7.47 -6.62
N GLY A 16 12.70 -6.60 -6.73
CA GLY A 16 13.59 -6.63 -7.87
C GLY A 16 14.40 -7.93 -7.81
N ARG A 17 14.26 -8.77 -8.82
CA ARG A 17 15.04 -9.99 -8.96
C ARG A 17 16.19 -9.73 -9.90
N GLU A 18 17.42 -9.89 -9.41
CA GLU A 18 18.58 -9.91 -10.28
C GLU A 18 18.57 -11.19 -11.13
N THR A 19 18.74 -11.02 -12.43
CA THR A 19 18.87 -12.05 -13.44
C THR A 19 20.15 -11.79 -14.23
N ASP A 20 20.58 -12.74 -15.06
CA ASP A 20 21.73 -12.56 -15.94
C ASP A 20 21.55 -11.40 -16.95
N GLU A 21 20.32 -10.90 -17.11
CA GLU A 21 19.94 -9.80 -18.00
C GLU A 21 19.68 -8.47 -17.23
N GLY A 22 19.83 -8.45 -15.90
CA GLY A 22 19.59 -7.30 -15.03
C GLY A 22 18.46 -7.51 -14.01
N PHE A 23 17.93 -6.43 -13.44
CA PHE A 23 16.81 -6.49 -12.50
C PHE A 23 15.47 -6.60 -13.23
N ASP A 24 14.72 -7.65 -12.93
CA ASP A 24 13.36 -7.88 -13.43
C ASP A 24 12.33 -7.83 -12.28
N ILE A 25 11.09 -7.53 -12.63
CA ILE A 25 9.95 -7.50 -11.72
C ILE A 25 8.87 -8.44 -12.27
N SER A 26 8.64 -9.57 -11.59
CA SER A 26 7.63 -10.56 -11.95
C SER A 26 6.42 -10.54 -11.02
N LEU A 27 5.23 -10.90 -11.53
CA LEU A 27 4.03 -11.13 -10.73
C LEU A 27 4.18 -12.29 -9.73
N THR A 28 5.12 -13.20 -9.96
CA THR A 28 5.46 -14.27 -9.01
C THR A 28 6.38 -13.78 -7.90
N ASP A 29 7.09 -12.67 -8.12
CA ASP A 29 8.18 -12.22 -7.26
C ASP A 29 7.70 -11.02 -6.43
N ARG A 30 6.61 -11.26 -5.67
CA ARG A 30 5.94 -10.26 -4.86
C ARG A 30 5.50 -10.80 -3.51
N THR A 31 5.50 -9.95 -2.50
CA THR A 31 4.92 -10.23 -1.18
C THR A 31 3.58 -9.52 -1.06
N ALA A 32 2.50 -10.28 -0.81
CA ALA A 32 1.23 -9.69 -0.40
C ALA A 32 1.39 -9.09 1.01
N ILE A 33 1.11 -7.80 1.14
CA ILE A 33 1.20 -7.06 2.42
C ILE A 33 -0.15 -6.51 2.86
N GLY A 34 -1.21 -6.66 2.06
CA GLY A 34 -2.56 -6.23 2.43
C GLY A 34 -3.64 -6.86 1.55
N SER A 35 -4.86 -6.95 2.09
CA SER A 35 -6.06 -7.43 1.38
C SER A 35 -7.11 -6.33 1.32
N ASN A 36 -8.08 -6.47 0.41
CA ASN A 36 -9.13 -5.45 0.19
C ASN A 36 -8.59 -4.11 -0.35
N TRP A 37 -7.49 -4.16 -1.10
CA TRP A 37 -6.90 -3.02 -1.78
C TRP A 37 -7.34 -2.99 -3.25
N SER A 38 -8.14 -2.00 -3.60
CA SER A 38 -8.68 -1.80 -4.95
C SER A 38 -8.97 -0.32 -5.19
N VAL A 39 -9.21 0.06 -6.45
CA VAL A 39 -9.65 1.41 -6.81
C VAL A 39 -10.98 1.82 -6.14
N ASN A 40 -11.78 0.86 -5.67
CA ASN A 40 -13.06 1.09 -5.00
C ASN A 40 -12.96 1.17 -3.48
N THR A 41 -11.83 0.77 -2.89
CA THR A 41 -11.63 0.72 -1.43
C THR A 41 -10.49 1.61 -0.97
N VAL A 42 -9.48 1.85 -1.82
CA VAL A 42 -8.33 2.72 -1.58
C VAL A 42 -7.86 3.33 -2.93
N PRO A 43 -8.29 4.54 -3.31
CA PRO A 43 -8.14 5.03 -4.68
C PRO A 43 -6.83 5.78 -4.94
N ARG A 44 -6.17 6.32 -3.90
CA ARG A 44 -4.87 7.01 -4.02
C ARG A 44 -3.99 6.69 -2.82
N PHE A 45 -2.71 6.41 -3.06
CA PHE A 45 -1.73 6.15 -2.01
C PHE A 45 -0.36 6.73 -2.38
N THR A 46 0.44 6.98 -1.36
CA THR A 46 1.86 7.32 -1.47
C THR A 46 2.60 6.68 -0.31
N ALA A 47 3.86 6.32 -0.51
CA ALA A 47 4.69 5.72 0.51
C ALA A 47 5.91 6.61 0.80
N ALA A 48 6.21 6.81 2.08
CA ALA A 48 7.57 7.10 2.52
C ALA A 48 8.09 5.82 3.17
N PRO A 49 9.32 5.36 2.84
CA PRO A 49 9.81 4.06 3.29
C PRO A 49 9.87 3.86 4.80
N ASP A 50 9.89 4.94 5.59
CA ASP A 50 9.90 4.94 7.05
C ASP A 50 9.49 6.34 7.54
N ALA A 51 8.19 6.57 7.69
CA ALA A 51 7.63 7.89 7.97
C ALA A 51 7.78 8.30 9.44
N ASN A 52 7.83 7.31 10.32
CA ASN A 52 7.92 7.51 11.77
C ASN A 52 9.33 7.22 12.34
N ASN A 53 10.30 6.92 11.46
CA ASN A 53 11.71 6.69 11.78
C ASN A 53 11.94 5.49 12.72
N ASN A 54 11.27 4.37 12.45
CA ASN A 54 11.38 3.13 13.22
C ASN A 54 11.94 1.94 12.44
N GLY A 55 12.40 2.17 11.21
CA GLY A 55 12.99 1.17 10.32
C GLY A 55 11.98 0.27 9.61
N LYS A 56 10.70 0.64 9.54
CA LYS A 56 9.65 -0.15 8.89
C LYS A 56 8.93 0.65 7.80
N PHE A 57 8.42 -0.09 6.82
CA PHE A 57 7.64 0.47 5.72
C PHE A 57 6.32 1.06 6.21
N ASP A 58 6.06 2.31 5.81
CA ASP A 58 4.84 3.04 6.10
C ASP A 58 4.13 3.48 4.82
N LEU A 59 2.81 3.72 4.92
CA LEU A 59 1.98 4.09 3.77
C LEU A 59 0.91 5.11 4.16
N TRP A 60 0.67 6.09 3.29
CA TRP A 60 -0.53 6.92 3.36
C TRP A 60 -1.47 6.60 2.21
N ALA A 61 -2.77 6.57 2.50
CA ALA A 61 -3.78 6.41 1.46
C ALA A 61 -5.08 7.14 1.79
N THR A 62 -5.87 7.44 0.76
CA THR A 62 -7.19 8.04 0.93
C THR A 62 -8.30 7.00 1.01
N THR A 63 -9.42 7.34 1.65
CA THR A 63 -10.65 6.55 1.57
C THR A 63 -11.53 7.04 0.41
N PRO A 64 -12.06 6.16 -0.45
CA PRO A 64 -12.97 6.54 -1.53
C PRO A 64 -14.23 7.22 -0.99
N GLY A 65 -14.78 8.14 -1.79
CA GLY A 65 -16.03 8.84 -1.48
C GLY A 65 -15.91 10.01 -0.50
N ASN A 66 -14.88 10.05 0.36
CA ASN A 66 -14.68 11.16 1.30
C ASN A 66 -13.27 11.76 1.32
N GLY A 67 -12.28 11.12 0.69
CA GLY A 67 -10.92 11.65 0.57
C GLY A 67 -10.12 11.69 1.88
N ARG A 68 -10.62 11.08 2.97
CA ARG A 68 -9.93 11.09 4.27
C ARG A 68 -8.56 10.43 4.15
N LEU A 69 -7.53 11.11 4.64
CA LEU A 69 -6.17 10.60 4.65
C LEU A 69 -5.94 9.69 5.85
N ARG A 70 -5.48 8.46 5.58
CA ARG A 70 -5.11 7.46 6.57
C ARG A 70 -3.61 7.22 6.51
N PHE A 71 -3.02 6.98 7.67
CA PHE A 71 -1.66 6.50 7.83
C PHE A 71 -1.71 5.05 8.28
N PHE A 72 -0.98 4.19 7.58
CA PHE A 72 -0.84 2.77 7.83
C PHE A 72 0.63 2.51 8.16
N ALA A 73 0.89 2.21 9.43
CA ALA A 73 2.26 2.07 9.94
C ALA A 73 2.71 0.61 10.04
N ASP A 74 4.02 0.40 10.01
CA ASP A 74 4.68 -0.85 10.35
C ASP A 74 4.25 -2.04 9.49
N TYR A 75 4.24 -1.88 8.16
CA TYR A 75 3.87 -2.97 7.27
C TYR A 75 4.81 -4.16 7.36
N THR A 76 4.19 -5.33 7.37
CA THR A 76 4.83 -6.65 7.26
C THR A 76 4.10 -7.50 6.23
N ALA A 77 4.60 -8.70 5.94
CA ALA A 77 3.89 -9.69 5.14
C ALA A 77 2.54 -10.14 5.76
N SER A 78 2.28 -9.79 7.02
CA SER A 78 1.02 -10.06 7.72
C SER A 78 0.07 -8.86 7.75
N GLY A 79 0.47 -7.71 7.20
CA GLY A 79 -0.28 -6.45 7.27
C GLY A 79 0.41 -5.36 8.07
N HIS A 80 -0.31 -4.27 8.29
CA HIS A 80 0.08 -3.11 9.10
C HIS A 80 -0.42 -3.26 10.56
N THR A 81 0.23 -2.60 11.51
CA THR A 81 -0.17 -2.68 12.94
C THR A 81 -1.15 -1.57 13.32
N THR A 82 -0.90 -0.37 12.83
CA THR A 82 -1.58 0.85 13.28
C THR A 82 -2.22 1.57 12.10
N VAL A 83 -3.48 1.93 12.25
CA VAL A 83 -4.17 2.85 11.34
C VAL A 83 -4.59 4.07 12.13
N SER A 84 -4.06 5.24 11.76
CA SER A 84 -4.51 6.51 12.33
C SER A 84 -5.15 7.40 11.27
N GLY A 85 -6.17 8.16 11.68
CA GLY A 85 -6.67 9.29 10.89
C GLY A 85 -5.65 10.41 10.97
N VAL A 86 -5.05 10.77 9.85
CA VAL A 86 -4.04 11.85 9.82
C VAL A 86 -4.73 13.20 9.81
N SER A 87 -5.90 13.29 9.16
CA SER A 87 -6.70 14.51 9.11
C SER A 87 -8.08 14.25 8.47
N ASP A 88 -9.12 14.88 9.03
CA ASP A 88 -10.44 15.02 8.41
C ASP A 88 -10.58 16.30 7.57
N ALA A 89 -9.50 17.08 7.41
CA ALA A 89 -9.48 18.36 6.68
C ALA A 89 -9.17 18.23 5.18
N PHE A 90 -8.92 17.02 4.68
CA PHE A 90 -8.70 16.74 3.26
C PHE A 90 -9.92 16.27 2.41
N PRO A 91 -11.22 16.46 2.78
CA PRO A 91 -12.30 16.17 1.86
C PRO A 91 -12.15 17.04 0.61
N GLY A 92 -11.80 16.42 -0.51
CA GLY A 92 -11.60 17.10 -1.80
C GLY A 92 -10.14 17.32 -2.22
N TYR A 93 -9.13 16.87 -1.45
CA TYR A 93 -7.74 16.96 -1.90
C TYR A 93 -7.49 15.98 -3.07
N GLN A 94 -7.43 16.51 -4.29
CA GLN A 94 -6.92 15.81 -5.46
C GLN A 94 -5.45 16.20 -5.63
N SER A 95 -4.54 15.23 -5.74
CA SER A 95 -3.16 15.47 -6.17
C SER A 95 -3.14 16.39 -7.38
N ILE A 96 -2.45 17.52 -7.27
CA ILE A 96 -2.07 18.33 -8.42
C ILE A 96 -0.95 17.53 -9.10
N GLY A 97 -1.15 17.28 -10.41
CA GLY A 97 -0.23 16.51 -11.24
C GLY A 97 1.14 17.15 -11.36
#